data_AF-A0A2D1SQR7-F1
#
_entry.id   AF-A0A2D1SQR7-F1
#
_cell.length_a   1.000
_cell.length_b   1.000
_cell.length_c   1.000
_cell.angle_alpha   90.00
_cell.angle_beta   90.00
_cell.angle_gamma   90.00
#
_symmetry.space_group_name_H-M   'P 1'
#
loop_
_entity.id
_entity.type
_entity.pdbx_description
1 polymer ?
#
loop_
_entity_poly.entity_id
_entity_poly.type
_entity_poly.pdbx_seq_one_letter_code
_entity_poly.pdbx_strand_id
1 'polypeptide(L)'
;MVDSHSHLLWNVDDGPKSKEQALRVVEQIIKAGVTDIISTSHFMHPQFHVDVAATTKGIQQLQEELLKNQLPLTIHTGHEVRLHDKLISYYSMQQIFTLAKSNYLLIELPSYSVPHYTIKIIQLLREKGITPIIAHPERNKVFQDNPTKLEQYVYAGATTQLTAGSLTGQFGRTVQKFALNLVKANLVHTYGSDVHNDTTRPFLFNEGLFYLEKKKEGNAADILLENNTRILKNEPFIYHDPEKVESMKWWKII
;
A
#
# COMPACT_ATOMS: atom_id res chain seq x y z
N MET A 1 15.78 0.95 -3.97
CA MET A 1 14.37 1.36 -4.14
C MET A 1 13.66 1.25 -2.79
N VAL A 2 12.55 1.95 -2.60
CA VAL A 2 11.71 1.87 -1.40
C VAL A 2 10.41 1.14 -1.72
N ASP A 3 10.03 0.15 -0.90
CA ASP A 3 8.70 -0.45 -0.93
C ASP A 3 7.86 -0.01 0.29
N SER A 4 6.69 0.57 0.03
CA SER A 4 5.88 1.24 1.05
C SER A 4 4.81 0.34 1.70
N HIS A 5 4.63 -0.90 1.24
CA HIS A 5 3.57 -1.80 1.73
C HIS A 5 4.02 -3.25 1.65
N SER A 6 4.19 -3.90 2.81
CA SER A 6 4.59 -5.31 2.89
C SER A 6 4.16 -6.00 4.19
N HIS A 7 3.96 -7.32 4.12
CA HIS A 7 3.70 -8.19 5.26
C HIS A 7 4.85 -9.18 5.39
N LEU A 8 5.84 -8.84 6.23
CA LEU A 8 7.11 -9.56 6.35
C LEU A 8 7.30 -10.27 7.69
N LEU A 9 6.56 -9.82 8.71
CA LEU A 9 6.72 -10.32 10.06
C LEU A 9 6.13 -11.73 10.14
N TRP A 10 6.92 -12.69 10.58
CA TRP A 10 6.44 -14.06 10.64
C TRP A 10 5.51 -14.27 11.83
N ASN A 11 4.44 -15.05 11.61
CA ASN A 11 3.50 -15.49 12.64
C ASN A 11 2.79 -14.35 13.40
N VAL A 12 2.52 -13.22 12.73
CA VAL A 12 1.72 -12.11 13.30
C VAL A 12 0.43 -11.83 12.51
N ASP A 13 0.44 -12.03 11.20
CA ASP A 13 -0.71 -11.86 10.30
C ASP A 13 -0.76 -12.95 9.20
N ASP A 14 -1.32 -12.64 8.04
CA ASP A 14 -1.36 -13.49 6.85
C ASP A 14 -0.09 -13.43 5.99
N GLY A 15 0.96 -12.75 6.45
CA GLY A 15 2.31 -12.83 5.93
C GLY A 15 3.00 -14.19 6.23
N PRO A 16 4.34 -14.20 6.33
CA PRO A 16 5.11 -15.42 6.54
C PRO A 16 4.69 -16.21 7.78
N LYS A 17 4.72 -17.53 7.71
CA LYS A 17 4.39 -18.43 8.83
C LYS A 17 5.60 -18.87 9.64
N SER A 18 6.81 -18.66 9.10
CA SER A 18 8.06 -18.93 9.80
C SER A 18 9.14 -17.92 9.43
N LYS A 19 10.20 -17.89 10.23
CA LYS A 19 11.40 -17.09 9.97
C LYS A 19 12.00 -17.40 8.61
N GLU A 20 12.10 -18.69 8.27
CA GLU A 20 12.69 -19.16 7.01
C GLU A 20 11.88 -18.66 5.81
N GLN A 21 10.56 -18.61 5.94
CA GLN A 21 9.71 -18.02 4.90
C GLN A 21 9.91 -16.51 4.78
N ALA A 22 10.01 -15.79 5.89
CA ALA A 22 10.28 -14.35 5.88
C ALA A 22 11.63 -14.04 5.21
N LEU A 23 12.68 -14.82 5.53
CA LEU A 23 14.00 -14.66 4.91
C LEU A 23 13.98 -14.94 3.40
N ARG A 24 13.27 -15.97 2.92
CA ARG A 24 13.12 -16.21 1.47
C ARG A 24 12.43 -15.06 0.75
N VAL A 25 11.43 -14.44 1.38
CA VAL A 25 10.76 -13.25 0.81
C VAL A 25 11.73 -12.06 0.79
N VAL A 26 12.47 -11.84 1.87
CA VAL A 26 13.48 -10.77 1.93
C VAL A 26 14.57 -10.92 0.86
N GLU A 27 15.04 -12.13 0.60
CA GLU A 27 16.01 -12.39 -0.47
C GLU A 27 15.46 -11.97 -1.85
N GLN A 28 14.18 -12.21 -2.13
CA GLN A 28 13.53 -11.75 -3.38
C GLN A 28 13.49 -10.22 -3.46
N ILE A 29 13.18 -9.57 -2.34
CA ILE A 29 13.09 -8.10 -2.22
C ILE A 29 14.46 -7.45 -2.49
N ILE A 30 15.51 -7.98 -1.87
CA ILE A 30 16.89 -7.50 -2.07
C ILE A 30 17.35 -7.73 -3.50
N LYS A 31 17.07 -8.92 -4.06
CA LYS A 31 17.42 -9.26 -5.45
C LYS A 31 16.76 -8.31 -6.45
N ALA A 32 15.58 -7.79 -6.13
CA ALA A 32 14.88 -6.81 -6.93
C ALA A 32 15.47 -5.38 -6.82
N GLY A 33 16.42 -5.14 -5.91
CA GLY A 33 17.07 -3.83 -5.72
C GLY A 33 16.37 -2.93 -4.70
N VAL A 34 15.51 -3.47 -3.85
CA VAL A 34 14.92 -2.74 -2.71
C VAL A 34 15.93 -2.69 -1.57
N THR A 35 16.10 -1.50 -0.99
CA THR A 35 17.04 -1.20 0.11
C THR A 35 16.32 -0.86 1.40
N ASP A 36 15.09 -0.37 1.27
CA ASP A 36 14.24 0.06 2.37
C ASP A 36 12.83 -0.45 2.14
N ILE A 37 12.23 -0.98 3.19
CA ILE A 37 10.87 -1.51 3.14
C ILE A 37 10.10 -1.12 4.39
N ILE A 38 8.83 -0.76 4.21
CA ILE A 38 7.93 -0.47 5.32
C ILE A 38 7.11 -1.73 5.60
N SER A 39 7.27 -2.30 6.79
CA SER A 39 6.43 -3.41 7.23
C SER A 39 5.10 -2.84 7.72
N THR A 40 4.01 -3.27 7.11
CA THR A 40 2.66 -2.72 7.30
C THR A 40 1.69 -3.81 7.74
N SER A 41 2.09 -4.62 8.73
CA SER A 41 1.20 -5.65 9.27
C SER A 41 -0.15 -5.09 9.68
N HIS A 42 -1.17 -5.92 9.57
CA HIS A 42 -2.56 -5.51 9.75
C HIS A 42 -2.87 -5.02 11.17
N PHE A 43 -3.50 -3.84 11.26
CA PHE A 43 -4.12 -3.34 12.49
C PHE A 43 -5.64 -3.25 12.30
N MET A 44 -6.40 -3.87 13.21
CA MET A 44 -7.87 -3.94 13.18
C MET A 44 -8.49 -4.63 11.96
N HIS A 45 -7.71 -5.44 11.24
CA HIS A 45 -8.27 -6.30 10.20
C HIS A 45 -9.23 -7.34 10.84
N PRO A 46 -10.34 -7.75 10.19
CA PRO A 46 -11.31 -8.68 10.79
C PRO A 46 -10.72 -10.00 11.31
N GLN A 47 -9.58 -10.42 10.77
CA GLN A 47 -8.89 -11.66 11.16
C GLN A 47 -7.55 -11.42 11.88
N PHE A 48 -6.98 -10.22 11.76
CA PHE A 48 -5.61 -9.95 12.22
C PHE A 48 -5.54 -8.60 12.94
N HIS A 49 -4.83 -8.60 14.07
CA HIS A 49 -4.60 -7.39 14.85
C HIS A 49 -3.20 -7.45 15.44
N VAL A 50 -2.27 -6.71 14.83
CA VAL A 50 -0.87 -6.63 15.25
C VAL A 50 -0.66 -5.26 15.87
N ASP A 51 -0.55 -5.21 17.20
CA ASP A 51 -0.33 -3.96 17.93
C ASP A 51 1.10 -3.42 17.77
N VAL A 52 1.32 -2.21 18.26
CA VAL A 52 2.62 -1.53 18.25
C VAL A 52 3.74 -2.35 18.89
N ALA A 53 3.46 -3.07 19.98
CA ALA A 53 4.47 -3.87 20.67
C ALA A 53 4.87 -5.11 19.86
N ALA A 54 3.89 -5.82 19.29
CA ALA A 54 4.11 -6.96 18.42
C ALA A 54 4.85 -6.55 17.13
N THR A 55 4.47 -5.44 16.49
CA THR A 55 5.16 -4.92 15.31
C THR A 55 6.60 -4.52 15.63
N THR A 56 6.83 -3.79 16.73
CA THR A 56 8.18 -3.37 17.14
C THR A 56 9.08 -4.58 17.38
N LYS A 57 8.58 -5.56 18.14
CA LYS A 57 9.31 -6.80 18.43
C LYS A 57 9.60 -7.59 17.16
N GLY A 58 8.61 -7.76 16.28
CA GLY A 58 8.77 -8.50 15.03
C GLY A 58 9.80 -7.85 14.10
N ILE A 59 9.74 -6.53 13.95
CA ILE A 59 10.74 -5.78 13.15
C ILE A 59 12.13 -5.93 13.74
N GLN A 60 12.29 -5.78 15.07
CA GLN A 60 13.58 -5.97 15.72
C GLN A 60 14.13 -7.37 15.46
N GLN A 61 13.31 -8.41 15.66
CA GLN A 61 13.71 -9.80 15.44
C GLN A 61 14.11 -10.05 13.98
N LEU A 62 13.34 -9.57 13.02
CA LEU A 62 13.66 -9.73 11.60
C LEU A 62 14.94 -8.97 11.25
N GLN A 63 15.10 -7.72 11.67
CA GLN A 63 16.28 -6.90 11.42
C GLN A 63 17.56 -7.53 12.01
N GLU A 64 17.48 -8.14 13.20
CA GLU A 64 18.59 -8.89 13.80
C GLU A 64 18.98 -10.10 12.93
N GLU A 65 18.01 -10.84 12.39
CA GLU A 65 18.30 -11.94 11.47
C GLU A 65 18.89 -11.44 10.15
N LEU A 66 18.44 -10.29 9.63
CA LEU A 66 19.03 -9.69 8.43
C LEU A 66 20.50 -9.31 8.65
N LEU A 67 20.81 -8.72 9.81
CA LEU A 67 22.18 -8.36 10.18
C LEU A 67 23.09 -9.61 10.28
N LYS A 68 22.61 -10.67 10.95
CA LYS A 68 23.35 -11.95 11.07
C LYS A 68 23.66 -12.57 9.71
N ASN A 69 22.72 -12.50 8.77
CA ASN A 69 22.85 -13.05 7.42
C ASN A 69 23.45 -12.06 6.40
N GLN A 70 23.90 -10.88 6.84
CA GLN A 70 24.49 -9.84 5.99
C GLN A 70 23.58 -9.41 4.83
N LEU A 71 22.27 -9.37 5.09
CA LEU A 71 21.24 -8.98 4.12
C LEU A 71 21.01 -7.46 4.20
N PRO A 72 21.36 -6.67 3.15
CA PRO A 72 21.35 -5.21 3.20
C PRO A 72 19.95 -4.63 2.94
N LEU A 73 19.02 -4.86 3.86
CA LEU A 73 17.67 -4.31 3.82
C LEU A 73 17.32 -3.65 5.16
N THR A 74 16.81 -2.42 5.10
CA THR A 74 16.33 -1.68 6.26
C THR A 74 14.81 -1.79 6.35
N ILE A 75 14.31 -2.23 7.51
CA ILE A 75 12.88 -2.38 7.76
C ILE A 75 12.38 -1.22 8.63
N HIS A 76 11.38 -0.52 8.11
CA HIS A 76 10.72 0.60 8.76
C HIS A 76 9.36 0.18 9.35
N THR A 77 8.97 0.82 10.44
CA THR A 77 7.68 0.59 11.10
C THR A 77 6.53 1.17 10.28
N GLY A 78 5.41 0.46 10.20
CA GLY A 78 4.15 0.95 9.68
C GLY A 78 3.01 -0.01 10.07
N HIS A 79 1.78 0.42 9.83
CA HIS A 79 0.61 -0.45 9.88
C HIS A 79 -0.22 -0.23 8.62
N GLU A 80 -0.79 -1.31 8.10
CA GLU A 80 -1.99 -1.21 7.27
C GLU A 80 -3.20 -1.21 8.22
N VAL A 81 -3.80 -0.04 8.41
CA VAL A 81 -4.87 0.16 9.38
C VAL A 81 -6.21 -0.04 8.69
N ARG A 82 -6.96 -1.06 9.11
CA ARG A 82 -8.35 -1.21 8.68
C ARG A 82 -9.16 0.01 9.08
N LEU A 83 -9.83 0.64 8.12
CA LEU A 83 -10.64 1.82 8.40
C LEU A 83 -11.73 1.51 9.44
N HIS A 84 -11.75 2.32 10.50
CA HIS A 84 -12.69 2.19 11.62
C HIS A 84 -13.00 3.58 12.20
N ASP A 85 -14.17 3.76 12.81
CA ASP A 85 -14.59 5.05 13.40
C ASP A 85 -13.66 5.54 14.54
N LYS A 86 -13.00 4.63 15.25
CA LYS A 86 -12.03 4.87 16.33
C LYS A 86 -10.61 5.13 15.86
N LEU A 87 -10.34 5.13 14.54
CA LEU A 87 -8.98 5.29 13.99
C LEU A 87 -8.28 6.54 14.56
N ILE A 88 -9.00 7.67 14.64
CA ILE A 88 -8.45 8.93 15.17
C ILE A 88 -8.05 8.80 16.65
N SER A 89 -8.82 8.04 17.43
CA SER A 89 -8.51 7.77 18.83
C SER A 89 -7.27 6.91 18.97
N TYR A 90 -7.16 5.82 18.18
CA TYR A 90 -5.98 4.96 18.16
C TYR A 90 -4.71 5.72 17.77
N TYR A 91 -4.81 6.59 16.77
CA TYR A 91 -3.71 7.50 16.39
C TYR A 91 -3.30 8.40 17.56
N SER A 92 -4.28 9.07 18.21
CA SER A 92 -4.00 10.02 19.29
C SER A 92 -3.40 9.35 20.54
N MET A 93 -3.70 8.07 20.75
CA MET A 93 -3.15 7.24 21.83
C MET A 93 -1.82 6.55 21.45
N GLN A 94 -1.27 6.82 20.27
CA GLN A 94 -0.04 6.18 19.76
C GLN A 94 -0.13 4.65 19.71
N GLN A 95 -1.33 4.12 19.43
CA GLN A 95 -1.59 2.68 19.34
C GLN A 95 -1.47 2.13 17.92
N ILE A 96 -1.14 2.98 16.95
CA ILE A 96 -0.87 2.61 15.55
C ILE A 96 0.37 3.34 15.06
N PHE A 97 1.06 2.73 14.09
CA PHE A 97 2.17 3.35 13.38
C PHE A 97 1.69 4.03 12.09
N THR A 98 2.19 5.25 11.87
CA THR A 98 2.31 5.81 10.52
C THR A 98 3.48 5.16 9.80
N LEU A 99 3.52 5.31 8.47
CA LEU A 99 4.56 4.72 7.64
C LEU A 99 5.91 5.38 7.91
N ALA A 100 6.92 4.61 8.30
CA ALA A 100 8.29 5.08 8.56
C ALA A 100 8.38 6.31 9.50
N LYS A 101 7.48 6.40 10.50
CA LYS A 101 7.38 7.54 11.44
C LYS A 101 7.15 8.90 10.75
N SER A 102 6.65 8.86 9.52
CA SER A 102 6.27 10.04 8.74
C SER A 102 4.83 10.47 9.06
N ASN A 103 4.36 11.49 8.34
CA ASN A 103 2.99 11.97 8.39
C ASN A 103 2.05 11.19 7.45
N TYR A 104 2.43 10.00 6.99
CA TYR A 104 1.63 9.17 6.08
C TYR A 104 1.01 7.97 6.80
N LEU A 105 -0.30 7.77 6.65
CA LEU A 105 -1.02 6.64 7.26
C LEU A 105 -1.67 5.78 6.18
N LEU A 106 -1.31 4.50 6.12
CA LEU A 106 -1.92 3.54 5.21
C LEU A 106 -3.25 3.03 5.80
N ILE A 107 -4.34 3.23 5.06
CA ILE A 107 -5.69 2.85 5.46
C ILE A 107 -6.27 1.82 4.47
N GLU A 108 -6.81 0.74 4.99
CA GLU A 108 -7.44 -0.32 4.21
C GLU A 108 -8.97 -0.19 4.28
N LEU A 109 -9.64 -0.21 3.13
CA LEU A 109 -11.09 -0.21 3.03
C LEU A 109 -11.64 -1.64 2.86
N PRO A 110 -12.89 -1.91 3.28
CA PRO A 110 -13.58 -3.15 2.91
C PRO A 110 -13.62 -3.39 1.41
N SER A 111 -13.27 -4.59 0.97
CA SER A 111 -13.12 -4.88 -0.47
C SER A 111 -14.42 -4.68 -1.27
N TYR A 112 -15.58 -4.78 -0.62
CA TYR A 112 -16.89 -4.68 -1.27
C TYR A 112 -17.70 -3.45 -0.86
N SER A 113 -17.15 -2.57 0.00
CA SER A 113 -17.87 -1.39 0.46
C SER A 113 -16.92 -0.27 0.86
N VAL A 114 -17.43 0.96 0.89
CA VAL A 114 -16.70 2.11 1.45
C VAL A 114 -17.55 2.68 2.58
N PRO A 115 -17.07 2.68 3.83
CA PRO A 115 -17.84 3.20 4.96
C PRO A 115 -18.24 4.66 4.74
N HIS A 116 -19.48 5.02 5.10
CA HIS A 116 -20.00 6.37 4.90
C HIS A 116 -19.20 7.46 5.65
N TYR A 117 -18.53 7.09 6.74
CA TYR A 117 -17.69 7.99 7.53
C TYR A 117 -16.27 8.19 6.97
N THR A 118 -15.93 7.60 5.82
CA THR A 118 -14.57 7.64 5.24
C THR A 118 -14.08 9.06 4.98
N ILE A 119 -14.92 9.92 4.36
CA ILE A 119 -14.56 11.34 4.10
C ILE A 119 -14.26 12.07 5.41
N LYS A 120 -15.11 11.88 6.43
CA LYS A 120 -14.93 12.50 7.74
C LYS A 120 -13.59 12.09 8.37
N ILE A 121 -13.23 10.81 8.31
CA ILE A 121 -11.94 10.33 8.83
C ILE A 121 -10.77 10.93 8.05
N ILE A 122 -10.86 11.00 6.71
CA ILE A 122 -9.83 11.65 5.89
C ILE A 122 -9.63 13.09 6.32
N GLN A 123 -10.70 13.88 6.43
CA GLN A 123 -10.62 15.29 6.86
C GLN A 123 -10.01 15.43 8.25
N LEU A 124 -10.42 14.61 9.22
CA LEU A 124 -9.86 14.62 10.57
C LEU A 124 -8.36 14.25 10.60
N LEU A 125 -7.90 13.34 9.72
CA LEU A 125 -6.48 13.04 9.58
C LEU A 125 -5.72 14.24 8.99
N ARG A 126 -6.28 14.88 7.95
CA ARG A 126 -5.68 16.08 7.35
C ARG A 126 -5.55 17.24 8.33
N GLU A 127 -6.56 17.47 9.16
CA GLU A 127 -6.53 18.48 10.23
C GLU A 127 -5.42 18.21 11.26
N LYS A 128 -5.05 16.95 11.46
CA LYS A 128 -3.94 16.52 12.31
C LYS A 128 -2.58 16.52 11.60
N GLY A 129 -2.52 16.97 10.35
CA GLY A 129 -1.30 16.96 9.54
C GLY A 129 -0.94 15.58 8.97
N ILE A 130 -1.83 14.59 9.08
CA ILE A 130 -1.62 13.24 8.55
C ILE A 130 -2.24 13.12 7.16
N THR A 131 -1.46 12.62 6.20
CA THR A 131 -1.91 12.28 4.86
C THR A 131 -2.36 10.82 4.82
N PRO A 132 -3.67 10.53 4.65
CA PRO A 132 -4.13 9.17 4.47
C PRO A 132 -3.77 8.65 3.09
N ILE A 133 -3.28 7.42 3.03
CA ILE A 133 -3.02 6.64 1.81
C ILE A 133 -4.03 5.48 1.81
N ILE A 134 -4.97 5.47 0.88
CA ILE A 134 -5.88 4.34 0.68
C ILE A 134 -5.10 3.21 0.02
N ALA A 135 -4.99 2.07 0.71
CA ALA A 135 -4.36 0.86 0.20
C ALA A 135 -5.18 0.26 -0.95
N HIS A 136 -4.47 -0.15 -2.01
CA HIS A 136 -4.97 -0.94 -3.14
C HIS A 136 -6.41 -0.61 -3.60
N PRO A 137 -6.75 0.66 -3.91
CA PRO A 137 -8.09 1.03 -4.30
C PRO A 137 -8.56 0.31 -5.57
N GLU A 138 -7.63 -0.17 -6.41
CA GLU A 138 -7.94 -0.99 -7.57
C GLU A 138 -8.60 -2.34 -7.24
N ARG A 139 -8.45 -2.82 -6.00
CA ARG A 139 -9.07 -4.06 -5.49
C ARG A 139 -10.46 -3.82 -4.88
N ASN A 140 -10.86 -2.56 -4.68
CA ASN A 140 -12.17 -2.23 -4.10
C ASN A 140 -13.29 -2.26 -5.16
N LYS A 141 -14.33 -3.06 -4.93
CA LYS A 141 -15.44 -3.24 -5.87
C LYS A 141 -16.22 -1.94 -6.13
N VAL A 142 -16.40 -1.10 -5.10
CA VAL A 142 -17.13 0.16 -5.23
C VAL A 142 -16.39 1.13 -6.17
N PHE A 143 -15.05 1.14 -6.11
CA PHE A 143 -14.23 1.98 -7.00
C PHE A 143 -14.15 1.40 -8.41
N GLN A 144 -14.08 0.07 -8.55
CA GLN A 144 -14.15 -0.58 -9.87
C GLN A 144 -15.47 -0.26 -10.59
N ASP A 145 -16.59 -0.27 -9.85
CA ASP A 145 -17.92 -0.02 -10.41
C ASP A 145 -18.17 1.47 -10.69
N ASN A 146 -17.63 2.34 -9.85
CA ASN A 146 -17.75 3.77 -10.02
C ASN A 146 -16.44 4.49 -9.62
N PRO A 147 -15.50 4.68 -10.56
CA PRO A 147 -14.22 5.31 -10.30
C PRO A 147 -14.33 6.76 -9.79
N THR A 148 -15.40 7.48 -10.14
CA THR A 148 -15.62 8.86 -9.65
C THR A 148 -15.76 8.93 -8.13
N LYS A 149 -16.11 7.82 -7.47
CA LYS A 149 -16.10 7.76 -6.01
C LYS A 149 -14.68 7.88 -5.47
N LEU A 150 -13.68 7.26 -6.09
CA LEU A 150 -12.29 7.38 -5.66
C LEU A 150 -11.81 8.83 -5.77
N GLU A 151 -12.14 9.50 -6.87
CA GLU A 151 -11.85 10.93 -7.08
C GLU A 151 -12.36 11.78 -5.92
N GLN A 152 -13.57 11.55 -5.42
CA GLN A 152 -14.13 12.28 -4.27
C GLN A 152 -13.26 12.16 -3.00
N TYR A 153 -12.68 10.98 -2.73
CA TYR A 153 -11.78 10.78 -1.59
C TYR A 153 -10.43 11.46 -1.82
N VAL A 154 -9.91 11.44 -3.05
CA VAL A 154 -8.67 12.15 -3.40
C VAL A 154 -8.85 13.66 -3.25
N TYR A 155 -9.96 14.22 -3.76
CA TYR A 155 -10.31 15.63 -3.58
C TYR A 155 -10.54 16.00 -2.10
N ALA A 156 -10.98 15.06 -1.27
CA ALA A 156 -11.09 15.27 0.18
C ALA A 156 -9.74 15.26 0.92
N GLY A 157 -8.63 14.98 0.22
CA GLY A 157 -7.27 15.02 0.75
C GLY A 157 -6.62 13.65 0.94
N ALA A 158 -7.24 12.56 0.49
CA ALA A 158 -6.59 11.25 0.48
C ALA A 158 -5.62 11.11 -0.69
N THR A 159 -4.66 10.23 -0.48
CA THR A 159 -3.78 9.67 -1.51
C THR A 159 -4.03 8.18 -1.61
N THR A 160 -3.37 7.50 -2.52
CA THR A 160 -3.67 6.11 -2.88
C THR A 160 -2.39 5.35 -3.22
N GLN A 161 -2.35 4.08 -2.84
CA GLN A 161 -1.23 3.18 -3.11
C GLN A 161 -1.67 2.06 -4.05
N LEU A 162 -0.97 1.89 -5.18
CA LEU A 162 -1.23 0.82 -6.14
C LEU A 162 -0.38 -0.42 -5.82
N THR A 163 -1.00 -1.60 -5.81
CA THR A 163 -0.28 -2.86 -5.59
C THR A 163 0.37 -3.36 -6.88
N ALA A 164 1.65 -3.73 -6.78
CA ALA A 164 2.44 -4.27 -7.89
C ALA A 164 1.77 -5.46 -8.61
N GLY A 165 1.30 -6.43 -7.82
CA GLY A 165 0.61 -7.63 -8.33
C GLY A 165 -0.68 -7.33 -9.11
N SER A 166 -1.33 -6.19 -8.85
CA SER A 166 -2.50 -5.77 -9.63
C SER A 166 -2.14 -5.52 -11.09
N LEU A 167 -0.99 -4.89 -11.36
CA LEU A 167 -0.52 -4.63 -12.73
C LEU A 167 -0.06 -5.89 -13.47
N THR A 168 0.38 -6.91 -12.75
CA THR A 168 0.80 -8.19 -13.36
C THR A 168 -0.35 -9.15 -13.62
N GLY A 169 -1.56 -8.82 -13.15
CA GLY A 169 -2.77 -9.64 -13.34
C GLY A 169 -2.98 -10.70 -12.27
N GLN A 170 -2.23 -10.65 -11.17
CA GLN A 170 -2.36 -11.58 -10.04
C GLN A 170 -3.80 -11.65 -9.49
N PHE A 171 -4.49 -10.52 -9.44
CA PHE A 171 -5.86 -10.40 -8.94
C PHE A 171 -6.92 -10.41 -10.05
N GLY A 172 -6.55 -10.88 -11.25
CA GLY A 172 -7.43 -10.99 -12.41
C GLY A 172 -7.44 -9.76 -13.31
N ARG A 173 -7.99 -9.95 -14.52
CA ARG A 173 -7.94 -8.96 -15.61
C ARG A 173 -8.69 -7.66 -15.29
N THR A 174 -9.79 -7.73 -14.54
CA THR A 174 -10.57 -6.55 -14.15
C THR A 174 -9.74 -5.62 -13.27
N VAL A 175 -9.09 -6.18 -12.24
CA VAL A 175 -8.19 -5.43 -11.34
C VAL A 175 -7.02 -4.85 -12.12
N GLN A 176 -6.38 -5.65 -12.98
CA GLN A 176 -5.27 -5.17 -13.81
C GLN A 176 -5.63 -4.00 -14.72
N LYS A 177 -6.77 -4.09 -15.40
CA LYS A 177 -7.25 -3.01 -16.26
C LYS A 177 -7.55 -1.75 -15.44
N PHE A 178 -8.23 -1.92 -14.31
CA PHE A 178 -8.58 -0.79 -13.46
C PHE A 178 -7.33 -0.14 -12.83
N ALA A 179 -6.36 -0.93 -12.38
CA ALA A 179 -5.05 -0.45 -11.92
C ALA A 179 -4.38 0.47 -12.94
N LEU A 180 -4.27 0.03 -14.20
CA LEU A 180 -3.68 0.85 -15.26
C LEU A 180 -4.50 2.13 -15.53
N ASN A 181 -5.83 2.04 -15.48
CA ASN A 181 -6.69 3.20 -15.65
C ASN A 181 -6.51 4.23 -14.51
N LEU A 182 -6.30 3.79 -13.27
CA LEU A 182 -6.02 4.69 -12.15
C LEU A 182 -4.67 5.39 -12.30
N VAL A 183 -3.63 4.69 -12.79
CA VAL A 183 -2.32 5.28 -13.08
C VAL A 183 -2.47 6.38 -14.13
N LYS A 184 -3.12 6.07 -15.26
CA LYS A 184 -3.36 7.04 -16.34
C LYS A 184 -4.18 8.26 -15.91
N ALA A 185 -5.03 8.08 -14.92
CA ALA A 185 -5.90 9.12 -14.39
C ALA A 185 -5.24 9.96 -13.28
N ASN A 186 -3.94 9.75 -12.99
CA ASN A 186 -3.24 10.38 -11.86
C ASN A 186 -3.94 10.14 -10.51
N LEU A 187 -4.65 9.02 -10.36
CA LEU A 187 -5.36 8.63 -9.13
C LEU A 187 -4.55 7.63 -8.29
N VAL A 188 -3.26 7.49 -8.57
CA VAL A 188 -2.29 6.69 -7.81
C VAL A 188 -1.14 7.59 -7.42
N HIS A 189 -0.71 7.52 -6.16
CA HIS A 189 0.30 8.43 -5.62
C HIS A 189 1.55 7.71 -5.13
N THR A 190 1.45 6.45 -4.75
CA THR A 190 2.57 5.62 -4.27
C THR A 190 2.39 4.17 -4.74
N TYR A 191 3.46 3.39 -4.69
CA TYR A 191 3.52 2.04 -5.24
C TYR A 191 4.05 1.06 -4.19
N GLY A 192 3.38 -0.06 -4.01
CA GLY A 192 3.73 -1.03 -2.96
C GLY A 192 3.64 -2.45 -3.47
N SER A 193 4.44 -3.35 -2.91
CA SER A 193 4.41 -4.75 -3.32
C SER A 193 3.20 -5.50 -2.77
N ASP A 194 2.78 -5.16 -1.54
CA ASP A 194 1.75 -5.89 -0.78
C ASP A 194 2.08 -7.40 -0.71
N VAL A 195 3.38 -7.69 -0.55
CA VAL A 195 3.92 -9.05 -0.50
C VAL A 195 3.54 -9.71 0.83
N HIS A 196 3.19 -10.98 0.78
CA HIS A 196 2.86 -11.77 1.98
C HIS A 196 3.66 -13.06 2.08
N ASN A 197 3.99 -13.69 0.95
CA ASN A 197 4.69 -14.96 0.92
C ASN A 197 5.37 -15.20 -0.43
N ASP A 198 6.15 -16.26 -0.55
CA ASP A 198 6.92 -16.63 -1.73
C ASP A 198 6.14 -17.43 -2.79
N THR A 199 4.82 -17.60 -2.65
CA THR A 199 4.02 -18.49 -3.51
C THR A 199 2.77 -17.82 -4.09
N THR A 200 1.73 -17.60 -3.28
CA THR A 200 0.43 -17.09 -3.72
C THR A 200 0.41 -15.57 -3.80
N ARG A 201 1.18 -14.90 -2.92
CA ARG A 201 1.34 -13.43 -2.89
C ARG A 201 2.81 -13.02 -2.89
N PRO A 202 3.55 -13.34 -3.98
CA PRO A 202 4.99 -13.08 -4.14
C PRO A 202 5.31 -11.61 -4.38
N PHE A 203 6.60 -11.30 -4.28
CA PHE A 203 7.12 -9.97 -4.53
C PHE A 203 7.19 -9.70 -6.04
N LEU A 204 6.19 -8.99 -6.58
CA LEU A 204 6.02 -8.71 -8.02
C LEU A 204 6.35 -7.26 -8.43
N PHE A 205 7.21 -6.60 -7.64
CA PHE A 205 7.46 -5.17 -7.72
C PHE A 205 8.06 -4.77 -9.08
N ASN A 206 9.13 -5.44 -9.52
CA ASN A 206 9.79 -5.10 -10.79
C ASN A 206 8.93 -5.49 -12.01
N GLU A 207 8.15 -6.56 -11.91
CA GLU A 207 7.22 -6.99 -12.94
C GLU A 207 6.10 -5.96 -13.18
N GLY A 208 5.59 -5.36 -12.10
CA GLY A 208 4.60 -4.29 -12.22
C GLY A 208 5.21 -3.01 -12.80
N LEU A 209 6.44 -2.63 -12.40
CA LEU A 209 7.17 -1.51 -13.03
C LEU A 209 7.42 -1.76 -14.52
N PHE A 210 7.87 -2.96 -14.89
CA PHE A 210 8.06 -3.36 -16.28
C PHE A 210 6.74 -3.31 -17.08
N TYR A 211 5.62 -3.65 -16.45
CA TYR A 211 4.31 -3.51 -17.07
C TYR A 211 3.97 -2.04 -17.37
N LEU A 212 4.22 -1.12 -16.43
CA LEU A 212 4.01 0.32 -16.66
C LEU A 212 4.87 0.83 -17.80
N GLU A 213 6.14 0.46 -17.84
CA GLU A 213 7.05 0.83 -18.93
C GLU A 213 6.51 0.33 -20.29
N LYS A 214 6.09 -0.94 -20.36
CA LYS A 214 5.46 -1.50 -21.57
C LYS A 214 4.17 -0.77 -21.98
N LYS A 215 3.47 -0.14 -21.03
CA LYS A 215 2.29 0.69 -21.28
C LYS A 215 2.60 2.15 -21.55
N LYS A 216 3.88 2.53 -21.62
CA LYS A 216 4.38 3.89 -21.80
C LYS A 216 4.04 4.81 -20.62
N GLU A 217 3.95 4.24 -19.43
CA GLU A 217 3.70 4.93 -18.17
C GLU A 217 4.97 5.01 -17.29
N GLY A 218 6.16 5.02 -17.90
CA GLY A 218 7.46 5.07 -17.20
C GLY A 218 7.61 6.31 -16.32
N ASN A 219 7.19 7.49 -16.81
CA ASN A 219 7.19 8.72 -16.03
C ASN A 219 6.31 8.62 -14.77
N ALA A 220 5.14 7.97 -14.88
CA ALA A 220 4.28 7.74 -13.73
C ALA A 220 4.98 6.80 -12.73
N ALA A 221 5.61 5.72 -13.21
CA ALA A 221 6.38 4.82 -12.36
C ALA A 221 7.49 5.54 -11.57
N ASP A 222 8.25 6.43 -12.22
CA ASP A 222 9.30 7.21 -11.56
C ASP A 222 8.75 8.09 -10.43
N ILE A 223 7.61 8.76 -10.68
CA ILE A 223 6.95 9.60 -9.68
C ILE A 223 6.44 8.77 -8.50
N LEU A 224 5.85 7.60 -8.77
CA LEU A 224 5.38 6.70 -7.72
C LEU A 224 6.54 6.23 -6.83
N LEU A 225 7.69 5.89 -7.42
CA LEU A 225 8.89 5.48 -6.67
C LEU A 225 9.54 6.63 -5.90
N GLU A 226 9.55 7.83 -6.46
CA GLU A 226 9.99 9.04 -5.77
C GLU A 226 9.06 9.35 -4.59
N ASN A 227 7.74 9.19 -4.75
CA ASN A 227 6.79 9.34 -3.65
C ASN A 227 6.99 8.30 -2.54
N ASN A 228 7.37 7.05 -2.86
CA ASN A 228 7.77 6.09 -1.84
C ASN A 228 8.97 6.61 -1.01
N THR A 229 9.96 7.20 -1.68
CA THR A 229 11.13 7.80 -1.02
C THR A 229 10.74 8.99 -0.14
N ARG A 230 9.76 9.79 -0.59
CA ARG A 230 9.21 10.93 0.16
C ARG A 230 8.47 10.50 1.43
N ILE A 231 7.82 9.33 1.43
CA ILE A 231 7.27 8.75 2.67
C ILE A 231 8.38 8.59 3.70
N LEU A 232 9.51 7.95 3.35
CA LEU A 232 10.62 7.75 4.29
C LEU A 232 11.23 9.06 4.79
N LYS A 233 11.34 10.06 3.91
CA LYS A 233 11.89 11.38 4.25
C LYS A 233 10.88 12.31 4.94
N ASN A 234 9.62 11.89 5.05
CA ASN A 234 8.51 12.73 5.50
C ASN A 234 8.36 14.04 4.69
N GLU A 235 8.56 13.95 3.38
CA GLU A 235 8.44 15.06 2.43
C GLU A 235 7.08 15.01 1.71
N PRO A 236 6.51 16.17 1.30
CA PRO A 236 5.27 16.19 0.52
C PRO A 236 5.39 15.39 -0.78
N PHE A 237 4.30 14.73 -1.18
CA PHE A 237 4.25 14.01 -2.45
C PHE A 237 4.32 14.96 -3.64
N ILE A 238 4.81 14.43 -4.75
CA ILE A 238 4.60 14.98 -6.08
C ILE A 238 3.18 14.61 -6.50
N TYR A 239 2.40 15.62 -6.88
CA TYR A 239 1.01 15.47 -7.32
C TYR A 239 0.87 15.84 -8.78
N HIS A 240 -0.04 15.14 -9.46
CA HIS A 240 -0.61 15.55 -10.73
C HIS A 240 -2.11 15.71 -10.59
N ASP A 241 -2.68 16.62 -11.36
CA ASP A 241 -4.13 16.85 -11.33
C ASP A 241 -4.85 15.55 -11.76
N PRO A 242 -5.86 15.11 -10.99
CA PRO A 242 -6.66 13.95 -11.36
C PRO A 242 -7.34 14.14 -12.72
N GLU A 243 -7.22 13.13 -13.58
CA GLU A 243 -7.94 13.05 -14.83
C GLU A 243 -9.13 12.07 -14.73
N LYS A 244 -10.05 12.14 -15.69
CA LYS A 244 -11.20 11.22 -15.70
C LYS A 244 -10.74 9.80 -16.00
N VAL A 245 -11.13 8.87 -15.13
CA VAL A 245 -10.94 7.45 -15.41
C VAL A 245 -11.80 7.04 -16.60
N GLU A 246 -11.18 6.47 -17.64
CA GLU A 246 -11.94 5.90 -18.75
C GLU A 246 -12.92 4.83 -18.23
N SER A 247 -14.22 5.09 -18.40
CA SER A 247 -15.23 4.14 -17.98
C SER A 247 -15.11 2.85 -18.78
N MET A 248 -15.25 1.70 -18.10
CA MET A 248 -15.44 0.46 -18.82
C MET A 248 -16.75 0.59 -19.59
N LYS A 249 -16.66 0.78 -20.92
CA LYS A 249 -17.81 0.67 -21.82
C LYS A 249 -18.40 -0.74 -21.65
N TRP A 250 -19.34 -0.89 -20.73
CA TRP A 250 -20.31 -1.96 -20.80
C TRP A 250 -21.07 -1.70 -22.09
N TRP A 251 -20.96 -2.65 -23.00
CA TRP A 251 -21.53 -2.56 -24.33
C TRP A 251 -22.98 -2.09 -24.23
N LYS A 252 -23.33 -1.13 -25.09
CA LYS A 252 -24.70 -0.95 -25.57
C LYS A 252 -25.16 -2.32 -26.10
N ILE A 253 -25.81 -3.11 -25.26
CA ILE A 253 -26.67 -4.19 -25.74
C ILE A 253 -27.99 -3.47 -26.02
N ILE A 254 -28.12 -3.03 -27.27
CA ILE A 254 -29.40 -2.69 -27.90
C ILE A 254 -29.89 -3.99 -28.54
#